data_AF-A0A7C9CVT5-F1
#
_entry.id   AF-A0A7C9CVT5-F1
#
_cell.length_a   1.000
_cell.length_b   1.000
_cell.length_c   1.000
_cell.angle_alpha   90.00
_cell.angle_beta   90.00
_cell.angle_gamma   90.00
#
_symmetry.space_group_name_H-M   'P 1'
#
loop_
_entity.id
_entity.type
_entity.pdbx_description
1 polymer ?
#
loop_
_entity_poly.entity_id
_entity_poly.type
_entity_poly.pdbx_seq_one_letter_code
_entity_poly.pdbx_strand_id
1 'polypeptide(L)'
;MAKEASLCSEEEAYDLLDQLEHMLDHDPLIDEVGFIHPSQLLILNKEADATSVSSDSQEPDARMNSEPSKCDVPKGKNAFFWNNDHKLGVSTAYLLPLYKAAKHKFMEALAIYRMHSGPFFKNENVPGNVAFSKAENEVMKHSRPLLLLSTDFGTAWNARKAVISNKEDFSHSDELLVSALVLSFAPKSENAWSHRRWVIKRIASRCDTLEVILDKESKLVEKIAEV
;
A
#
# COMPACT_ATOMS: atom_id res chain seq x y z
N MET A 1 -22.90 10.90 25.74
CA MET A 1 -23.43 10.11 24.61
C MET A 1 -22.42 10.16 23.48
N ALA A 2 -21.58 9.13 23.39
CA ALA A 2 -20.67 8.99 22.26
C ALA A 2 -21.51 8.57 21.05
N LYS A 3 -21.47 9.38 19.98
CA LYS A 3 -22.03 9.02 18.68
C LYS A 3 -21.23 7.81 18.19
N GLU A 4 -21.88 6.66 18.08
CA GLU A 4 -21.31 5.50 17.41
C GLU A 4 -20.81 5.94 16.03
N ALA A 5 -19.53 5.66 15.76
CA ALA A 5 -18.95 5.81 14.45
C ALA A 5 -19.82 4.98 13.48
N SER A 6 -20.30 5.64 12.42
CA SER A 6 -20.96 4.97 11.30
C SER A 6 -20.12 3.78 10.88
N LEU A 7 -20.62 2.56 11.10
CA LEU A 7 -19.95 1.34 10.70
C LEU A 7 -19.85 1.37 9.17
N CYS A 8 -18.64 1.54 8.65
CA CYS A 8 -18.31 1.34 7.23
C CYS A 8 -18.87 -0.02 6.81
N SER A 9 -19.62 -0.06 5.70
CA SER A 9 -20.20 -1.31 5.22
C SER A 9 -19.08 -2.24 4.72
N GLU A 10 -19.36 -3.54 4.65
CA GLU A 10 -18.38 -4.49 4.13
C GLU A 10 -18.05 -4.22 2.66
N GLU A 11 -19.03 -3.84 1.84
CA GLU A 11 -18.82 -3.43 0.43
C GLU A 11 -17.92 -2.19 0.33
N GLU A 12 -18.20 -1.15 1.13
CA GLU A 12 -17.37 0.06 1.16
C GLU A 12 -15.93 -0.25 1.58
N ALA A 13 -15.72 -1.20 2.49
CA ALA A 13 -14.37 -1.60 2.90
C ALA A 13 -13.58 -2.28 1.78
N TYR A 14 -14.22 -3.05 0.88
CA TYR A 14 -13.56 -3.61 -0.30
C TYR A 14 -13.32 -2.54 -1.38
N ASP A 15 -14.26 -1.63 -1.60
CA ASP A 15 -14.06 -0.51 -2.54
C ASP A 15 -12.87 0.37 -2.11
N LEU A 16 -12.71 0.60 -0.80
CA LEU A 16 -11.56 1.32 -0.25
C LEU A 16 -10.26 0.52 -0.37
N LEU A 17 -10.30 -0.80 -0.26
CA LEU A 17 -9.14 -1.65 -0.50
C LEU A 17 -8.70 -1.57 -1.95
N ASP A 18 -9.64 -1.67 -2.90
CA ASP A 18 -9.34 -1.57 -4.33
C ASP A 18 -8.74 -0.19 -4.67
N GLN A 19 -9.25 0.89 -4.06
CA GLN A 19 -8.66 2.22 -4.18
C GLN A 19 -7.23 2.28 -3.62
N LEU A 20 -6.98 1.71 -2.44
CA LEU A 20 -5.64 1.67 -1.85
C LEU A 20 -4.65 0.90 -2.74
N GLU A 21 -5.06 -0.27 -3.24
CA GLU A 21 -4.26 -1.08 -4.17
C GLU A 21 -3.96 -0.31 -5.46
N HIS A 22 -4.98 0.34 -6.04
CA HIS A 22 -4.81 1.19 -7.21
C HIS A 22 -3.80 2.31 -6.98
N MET A 23 -3.87 3.00 -5.83
CA MET A 23 -2.92 4.07 -5.48
C MET A 23 -1.48 3.54 -5.37
N LEU A 24 -1.31 2.39 -4.73
CA LEU A 24 0.00 1.74 -4.57
C LEU A 24 0.60 1.27 -5.90
N ASP A 25 -0.24 0.88 -6.86
CA ASP A 25 0.19 0.46 -8.19
C ASP A 25 0.48 1.64 -9.13
N HIS A 26 -0.26 2.74 -9.01
CA HIS A 26 -0.08 3.94 -9.85
C HIS A 26 1.07 4.83 -9.41
N ASP A 27 1.34 4.90 -8.11
CA ASP A 27 2.48 5.63 -7.57
C ASP A 27 3.50 4.65 -6.95
N PRO A 28 4.42 4.09 -7.75
CA PRO A 28 5.44 3.18 -7.26
C PRO A 28 6.53 3.89 -6.43
N LEU A 29 6.53 5.23 -6.42
CA LEU A 29 7.51 6.04 -5.70
C LEU A 29 7.09 6.37 -4.28
N ILE A 30 5.90 5.92 -3.84
CA ILE A 30 5.44 6.14 -2.46
C ILE A 30 6.51 5.65 -1.49
N ASP A 31 7.04 6.58 -0.68
CA ASP A 31 8.18 6.34 0.20
C ASP A 31 7.83 6.46 1.70
N GLU A 32 6.65 7.00 2.01
CA GLU A 32 6.14 7.17 3.36
C GLU A 32 4.64 6.88 3.45
N VAL A 33 4.22 6.20 4.52
CA VAL A 33 2.80 6.01 4.87
C VAL A 33 2.53 6.61 6.24
N GLY A 34 1.50 7.45 6.33
CA GLY A 34 1.04 8.07 7.57
C GLY A 34 -0.39 7.69 7.91
N PHE A 35 -0.69 7.57 9.21
CA PHE A 35 -2.05 7.38 9.70
C PHE A 35 -2.59 8.70 10.25
N ILE A 36 -3.61 9.25 9.60
CA ILE A 36 -4.03 10.64 9.80
C ILE A 36 -5.42 10.66 10.44
N HIS A 37 -5.58 11.44 11.50
CA HIS A 37 -6.90 11.63 12.09
C HIS A 37 -7.85 12.32 11.08
N PRO A 38 -9.13 11.94 10.96
CA PRO A 38 -10.05 12.50 9.95
C PRO A 38 -10.11 14.04 9.91
N SER A 39 -9.97 14.71 11.06
CA SER A 39 -9.95 16.17 11.12
C SER A 39 -8.71 16.80 10.47
N GLN A 40 -7.55 16.15 10.58
CA GLN A 40 -6.29 16.59 9.95
C GLN A 40 -6.31 16.28 8.45
N LEU A 41 -6.84 15.12 8.07
CA LEU A 41 -6.99 14.73 6.66
C LEU A 41 -7.83 15.75 5.88
N LEU A 42 -8.91 16.24 6.49
CA LEU A 42 -9.75 17.28 5.89
C LEU A 42 -8.99 18.59 5.64
N ILE A 43 -8.03 18.94 6.51
CA ILE A 43 -7.20 20.14 6.37
C ILE A 43 -6.23 19.95 5.21
N LEU A 44 -5.50 18.83 5.18
CA LEU A 44 -4.55 18.51 4.13
C LEU A 44 -5.19 18.48 2.73
N ASN A 45 -6.39 17.93 2.61
CA ASN A 45 -7.13 17.93 1.36
C ASN A 45 -7.54 19.35 0.92
N LYS A 46 -7.90 20.24 1.85
CA LYS A 46 -8.22 21.64 1.51
C LYS A 46 -6.98 22.42 1.04
N GLU A 47 -5.82 22.15 1.62
CA GLU A 47 -4.56 22.79 1.25
C GLU A 47 -4.06 22.34 -0.13
N ALA A 48 -4.21 21.05 -0.44
CA ALA A 48 -3.92 20.50 -1.76
C ALA A 48 -4.78 21.17 -2.85
N ASP A 49 -6.09 21.32 -2.59
CA ASP A 49 -7.01 22.00 -3.49
C ASP A 49 -6.62 23.48 -3.70
N ALA A 50 -6.31 24.22 -2.64
CA ALA A 50 -5.94 25.64 -2.72
C ALA A 50 -4.67 25.86 -3.58
N THR A 51 -3.72 24.94 -3.52
CA THR A 51 -2.47 25.00 -4.30
C THR A 51 -2.71 24.77 -5.80
N SER A 52 -3.72 23.96 -6.15
CA SER A 52 -4.12 23.75 -7.55
C SER A 52 -4.79 24.99 -8.18
N VAL A 53 -5.49 25.81 -7.38
CA VAL A 53 -6.21 27.00 -7.88
C VAL A 53 -5.28 28.22 -7.99
N SER A 54 -4.16 28.26 -7.26
CA SER A 54 -3.21 29.39 -7.31
C SER A 54 -2.31 29.43 -8.56
N SER A 55 -2.40 28.46 -9.48
CA SER A 55 -1.55 28.39 -10.67
C SER A 55 -2.14 29.02 -11.94
N ASP A 56 -3.33 29.61 -11.89
CA ASP A 56 -3.92 30.32 -13.04
C ASP A 56 -4.36 31.73 -12.64
N SER A 57 -3.40 32.66 -12.64
CA SER A 57 -3.67 34.08 -12.46
C SER A 57 -3.94 34.73 -13.82
N GLN A 58 -5.22 34.79 -14.19
CA GLN A 58 -5.74 35.86 -15.03
C GLN A 58 -6.66 36.76 -14.20
N GLU A 59 -6.38 38.06 -14.31
CA GLU A 59 -6.93 39.21 -13.58
C GLU A 59 -8.48 39.30 -13.52
N PRO A 60 -9.02 40.09 -12.55
CA PRO A 60 -10.44 40.12 -12.23
C PRO A 60 -11.18 41.16 -13.07
N ASP A 61 -12.34 40.78 -13.63
CA ASP A 61 -13.32 41.75 -14.12
C ASP A 61 -14.63 41.63 -13.33
N ALA A 62 -15.03 42.76 -12.77
CA ALA A 62 -16.13 42.88 -11.82
C ALA A 62 -17.51 42.80 -12.50
N ARG A 63 -18.46 42.05 -11.90
CA ARG A 63 -19.87 42.46 -11.66
C ARG A 63 -20.75 41.35 -11.04
N MET A 64 -21.29 41.70 -9.87
CA MET A 64 -22.72 41.63 -9.48
C MET A 64 -23.34 40.29 -9.01
N ASN A 65 -23.69 40.30 -7.72
CA ASN A 65 -24.84 39.71 -7.02
C ASN A 65 -25.23 38.23 -7.28
N SER A 66 -24.96 37.38 -6.28
CA SER A 66 -25.94 36.39 -5.82
C SER A 66 -25.70 36.00 -4.35
N GLU A 67 -26.81 35.78 -3.66
CA GLU A 67 -26.97 35.50 -2.22
C GLU A 67 -26.18 34.28 -1.71
N PRO A 68 -25.98 34.12 -0.38
CA PRO A 68 -25.28 32.98 0.19
C PRO A 68 -26.12 31.72 0.00
N SER A 69 -25.86 31.03 -1.12
CA SER A 69 -26.48 29.76 -1.41
C SER A 69 -26.04 28.74 -0.34
N LYS A 70 -27.04 28.01 0.12
CA LYS A 70 -27.03 26.97 1.13
C LYS A 70 -25.75 26.12 1.05
N CYS A 71 -25.22 25.78 2.21
CA CYS A 71 -24.10 24.89 2.42
C CYS A 71 -24.34 23.49 1.81
N ASP A 72 -24.14 23.39 0.51
CA ASP A 72 -23.99 22.14 -0.20
C ASP A 72 -22.59 21.62 0.11
N VAL A 73 -22.52 20.71 1.09
CA VAL A 73 -21.31 19.92 1.34
C VAL A 73 -21.04 19.13 0.06
N PRO A 74 -19.90 19.33 -0.64
CA PRO A 74 -19.62 18.60 -1.86
C PRO A 74 -19.51 17.10 -1.51
N LYS A 75 -20.45 16.30 -2.03
CA LYS A 75 -20.27 14.84 -2.19
C LYS A 75 -19.04 14.66 -3.07
N GLY A 76 -17.91 14.27 -2.49
CA GLY A 76 -16.67 14.03 -3.26
C GLY A 76 -15.35 14.40 -2.57
N LYS A 77 -15.33 14.73 -1.27
CA LYS A 77 -14.07 14.94 -0.55
C LYS A 77 -13.52 13.61 -0.07
N ASN A 78 -12.30 13.25 -0.50
CA ASN A 78 -11.63 12.00 -0.15
C ASN A 78 -11.38 11.92 1.37
N ALA A 79 -12.36 11.40 2.13
CA ALA A 79 -12.31 11.29 3.58
C ALA A 79 -11.41 10.12 4.07
N PHE A 80 -10.85 9.37 3.13
CA PHE A 80 -10.24 8.07 3.37
C PHE A 80 -8.73 8.09 3.15
N PHE A 81 -8.30 8.68 2.03
CA PHE A 81 -6.90 8.73 1.62
C PHE A 81 -6.47 10.16 1.29
N TRP A 82 -5.20 10.43 1.52
CA TRP A 82 -4.48 11.59 1.02
C TRP A 82 -3.23 11.09 0.31
N ASN A 83 -2.95 11.60 -0.88
CA ASN A 83 -1.71 11.30 -1.59
C ASN A 83 -1.19 12.58 -2.21
N ASN A 84 0.03 12.97 -1.84
CA ASN A 84 0.76 14.07 -2.41
C ASN A 84 2.25 13.86 -2.17
N ASP A 85 3.11 14.27 -3.12
CA ASP A 85 4.57 14.20 -2.99
C ASP A 85 5.07 12.80 -2.58
N HIS A 86 4.50 11.75 -3.18
CA HIS A 86 4.82 10.35 -2.88
C HIS A 86 4.59 9.93 -1.42
N LYS A 87 3.74 10.65 -0.69
CA LYS A 87 3.34 10.31 0.68
C LYS A 87 1.89 9.88 0.70
N LEU A 88 1.62 8.76 1.36
CA LEU A 88 0.29 8.21 1.46
C LEU A 88 -0.26 8.35 2.89
N GLY A 89 -1.31 9.15 3.05
CA GLY A 89 -2.09 9.28 4.27
C GLY A 89 -3.31 8.36 4.24
N VAL A 90 -3.50 7.56 5.29
CA VAL A 90 -4.71 6.76 5.51
C VAL A 90 -5.46 7.25 6.74
N SER A 91 -6.75 7.50 6.58
CA SER A 91 -7.63 7.93 7.67
C SER A 91 -7.71 6.90 8.80
N THR A 92 -7.44 7.32 10.04
CA THR A 92 -7.48 6.42 11.20
C THR A 92 -8.86 5.81 11.45
N ALA A 93 -9.93 6.47 10.97
CA ALA A 93 -11.31 5.97 11.07
C ALA A 93 -11.55 4.69 10.27
N TYR A 94 -10.73 4.42 9.25
CA TYR A 94 -10.94 3.33 8.29
C TYR A 94 -9.89 2.22 8.38
N LEU A 95 -8.93 2.30 9.31
CA LEU A 95 -7.88 1.28 9.45
C LEU A 95 -8.43 -0.11 9.74
N LEU A 96 -9.40 -0.22 10.66
CA LEU A 96 -9.97 -1.52 11.02
C LEU A 96 -10.80 -2.14 9.88
N PRO A 97 -11.74 -1.42 9.23
CA PRO A 97 -12.43 -1.91 8.05
C PRO A 97 -11.45 -2.35 6.93
N LEU A 98 -10.48 -1.50 6.61
CA LEU A 98 -9.51 -1.76 5.55
C LEU A 98 -8.63 -2.97 5.87
N TYR A 99 -8.17 -3.11 7.12
CA TYR A 99 -7.43 -4.28 7.57
C TYR A 99 -8.25 -5.56 7.43
N LYS A 100 -9.53 -5.53 7.81
CA LYS A 100 -10.42 -6.71 7.68
C LYS A 100 -10.59 -7.11 6.21
N ALA A 101 -10.85 -6.15 5.33
CA ALA A 101 -10.98 -6.39 3.89
C ALA A 101 -9.67 -6.95 3.29
N ALA A 102 -8.54 -6.29 3.56
CA ALA A 102 -7.22 -6.72 3.08
C ALA A 102 -6.87 -8.13 3.57
N LYS A 103 -7.11 -8.41 4.85
CA LYS A 103 -6.88 -9.73 5.44
C LYS A 103 -7.75 -10.79 4.78
N HIS A 104 -9.03 -10.51 4.54
CA HIS A 104 -9.92 -11.47 3.91
C HIS A 104 -9.45 -11.81 2.49
N LYS A 105 -9.24 -10.79 1.64
CA LYS A 105 -8.74 -10.98 0.27
C LYS A 105 -7.40 -11.72 0.22
N PHE A 106 -6.48 -11.36 1.11
CA PHE A 106 -5.21 -12.08 1.23
C PHE A 106 -5.39 -13.55 1.62
N MET A 107 -6.24 -13.85 2.60
CA MET A 107 -6.46 -15.22 3.05
C MET A 107 -7.16 -16.08 1.99
N GLU A 108 -8.07 -15.50 1.21
CA GLU A 108 -8.69 -16.13 0.04
C GLU A 108 -7.64 -16.47 -1.03
N ALA A 109 -6.83 -15.48 -1.43
CA ALA A 109 -5.75 -15.68 -2.39
C ALA A 109 -4.73 -16.73 -1.92
N LEU A 110 -4.37 -16.71 -0.63
CA LEU A 110 -3.46 -17.66 -0.03
C LEU A 110 -4.02 -19.08 -0.01
N ALA A 111 -5.32 -19.25 0.24
CA ALA A 111 -5.98 -20.55 0.18
C ALA A 111 -5.89 -21.14 -1.24
N ILE A 112 -6.20 -20.34 -2.25
CA ILE A 112 -6.11 -20.73 -3.66
C ILE A 112 -4.66 -21.08 -4.02
N TYR A 113 -3.70 -20.22 -3.68
CA TYR A 113 -2.27 -20.47 -3.92
C TYR A 113 -1.80 -21.80 -3.30
N ARG A 114 -2.21 -22.09 -2.05
CA ARG A 114 -1.85 -23.35 -1.37
C ARG A 114 -2.46 -24.59 -2.03
N MET A 115 -3.67 -24.48 -2.56
CA MET A 115 -4.30 -25.59 -3.31
C MET A 115 -3.50 -25.95 -4.55
N HIS A 116 -2.91 -24.97 -5.21
CA HIS A 116 -2.15 -25.16 -6.46
C HIS A 116 -0.64 -25.34 -6.25
N SER A 117 -0.09 -25.02 -5.07
CA SER A 117 1.34 -25.17 -4.74
C SER A 117 1.75 -26.61 -4.38
N GLY A 118 0.81 -27.56 -4.32
CA GLY A 118 1.09 -28.95 -3.95
C GLY A 118 1.85 -29.73 -5.05
N PRO A 119 2.62 -30.76 -4.68
CA PRO A 119 3.45 -31.53 -5.62
C PRO A 119 2.65 -32.28 -6.71
N PHE A 120 1.33 -32.39 -6.59
CA PHE A 120 0.46 -33.12 -7.52
C PHE A 120 0.08 -32.36 -8.81
N PHE A 121 0.29 -31.04 -8.88
CA PHE A 121 -0.15 -30.22 -10.03
C PHE A 121 0.98 -29.75 -10.94
N LYS A 122 2.22 -30.22 -10.74
CA LYS A 122 3.36 -29.97 -11.66
C LYS A 122 3.30 -30.78 -12.97
N ASN A 123 2.10 -31.13 -13.45
CA ASN A 123 1.94 -31.71 -14.78
C ASN A 123 1.78 -30.58 -15.80
N GLU A 124 2.64 -30.59 -16.82
CA GLU A 124 2.80 -29.60 -17.89
C GLU A 124 1.60 -29.53 -18.86
N ASN A 125 0.39 -29.34 -18.33
CA ASN A 125 -0.77 -28.98 -19.11
C ASN A 125 -1.14 -27.52 -18.81
N VAL A 126 -1.04 -26.71 -19.86
CA VAL A 126 -1.01 -25.25 -19.93
C VAL A 126 -2.16 -24.48 -19.22
N PRO A 127 -3.32 -25.04 -18.84
CA PRO A 127 -4.31 -24.31 -18.02
C PRO A 127 -3.93 -24.11 -16.54
N GLY A 128 -3.18 -25.05 -15.95
CA GLY A 128 -2.85 -25.03 -14.51
C GLY A 128 -1.83 -23.96 -14.14
N ASN A 129 -0.90 -23.65 -15.05
CA ASN A 129 0.15 -22.67 -14.84
C ASN A 129 -0.40 -21.23 -14.80
N VAL A 130 -1.37 -20.90 -15.67
CA VAL A 130 -2.00 -19.57 -15.68
C VAL A 130 -2.79 -19.31 -14.40
N ALA A 131 -3.57 -20.29 -13.93
CA ALA A 131 -4.30 -20.18 -12.67
C ALA A 131 -3.35 -20.04 -11.46
N PHE A 132 -2.22 -20.76 -11.48
CA PHE A 132 -1.19 -20.65 -10.45
C PHE A 132 -0.53 -19.28 -10.44
N SER A 133 -0.12 -18.78 -11.62
CA SER A 133 0.44 -17.43 -11.76
C SER A 133 -0.55 -16.35 -11.32
N LYS A 134 -1.86 -16.53 -11.57
CA LYS A 134 -2.89 -15.63 -11.06
C LYS A 134 -2.94 -15.65 -9.54
N ALA A 135 -3.00 -16.84 -8.93
CA ALA A 135 -3.04 -16.96 -7.48
C ALA A 135 -1.80 -16.35 -6.80
N GLU A 136 -0.63 -16.53 -7.39
CA GLU A 136 0.61 -15.87 -6.95
C GLU A 136 0.49 -14.34 -7.01
N ASN A 137 -0.03 -13.79 -8.11
CA ASN A 137 -0.20 -12.35 -8.26
C ASN A 137 -1.20 -11.78 -7.24
N GLU A 138 -2.32 -12.46 -7.00
CA GLU A 138 -3.30 -12.05 -5.97
C GLU A 138 -2.69 -12.08 -4.56
N VAL A 139 -1.87 -13.10 -4.24
CA VAL A 139 -1.12 -13.14 -2.97
C VAL A 139 -0.20 -11.94 -2.84
N MET A 140 0.53 -11.58 -3.90
CA MET A 140 1.45 -10.43 -3.89
C MET A 140 0.71 -9.09 -3.82
N LYS A 141 -0.42 -8.98 -4.53
CA LYS A 141 -1.29 -7.79 -4.55
C LYS A 141 -1.86 -7.51 -3.16
N HIS A 142 -2.62 -8.45 -2.60
CA HIS A 142 -3.34 -8.25 -1.35
C HIS A 142 -2.44 -8.28 -0.10
N SER A 143 -1.25 -8.89 -0.17
CA SER A 143 -0.30 -8.82 0.94
C SER A 143 0.32 -7.44 1.12
N ARG A 144 0.43 -6.62 0.07
CA ARG A 144 1.03 -5.28 0.15
C ARG A 144 0.23 -4.33 1.08
N PRO A 145 -1.06 -4.04 0.84
CA PRO A 145 -1.84 -3.19 1.76
C PRO A 145 -2.00 -3.84 3.13
N LEU A 146 -2.10 -5.17 3.21
CA LEU A 146 -2.17 -5.87 4.50
C LEU A 146 -0.93 -5.62 5.37
N LEU A 147 0.27 -5.64 4.77
CA LEU A 147 1.52 -5.37 5.48
C LEU A 147 1.70 -3.90 5.87
N LEU A 148 1.12 -2.97 5.10
CA LEU A 148 1.05 -1.55 5.50
C LEU A 148 0.11 -1.34 6.68
N LEU A 149 -0.96 -2.13 6.79
CA LEU A 149 -1.95 -2.04 7.88
C LEU A 149 -1.57 -2.89 9.10
N SER A 150 -0.78 -3.94 8.91
CA SER A 150 -0.32 -4.88 9.94
C SER A 150 1.07 -5.40 9.59
N THR A 151 2.07 -4.64 10.01
CA THR A 151 3.49 -4.87 9.69
C THR A 151 4.01 -6.21 10.21
N ASP A 152 3.41 -6.72 11.30
CA ASP A 152 3.77 -7.98 11.94
C ASP A 152 2.96 -9.19 11.47
N PHE A 153 2.23 -9.06 10.36
CA PHE A 153 1.49 -10.19 9.77
C PHE A 153 2.45 -11.18 9.09
N GLY A 154 3.17 -11.97 9.89
CA GLY A 154 4.23 -12.89 9.44
C GLY A 154 3.79 -13.89 8.36
N THR A 155 2.51 -14.29 8.35
CA THR A 155 1.94 -15.14 7.29
C THR A 155 2.04 -14.48 5.91
N ALA A 156 1.82 -13.17 5.81
CA ALA A 156 1.94 -12.43 4.55
C ALA A 156 3.39 -12.36 4.08
N TRP A 157 4.32 -12.00 4.96
CA TRP A 157 5.76 -12.04 4.65
C TRP A 157 6.23 -13.42 4.17
N ASN A 158 5.81 -14.49 4.85
CA ASN A 158 6.15 -15.86 4.48
C ASN A 158 5.52 -16.27 3.14
N ALA A 159 4.28 -15.87 2.88
CA ALA A 159 3.62 -16.13 1.59
C ALA A 159 4.36 -15.44 0.43
N ARG A 160 4.78 -14.17 0.60
CA ARG A 160 5.61 -13.47 -0.39
C ARG A 160 6.91 -14.22 -0.66
N LYS A 161 7.64 -14.63 0.39
CA LYS A 161 8.86 -15.44 0.25
C LYS A 161 8.62 -16.75 -0.51
N ALA A 162 7.49 -17.42 -0.26
CA ALA A 162 7.13 -18.65 -0.96
C ALA A 162 6.86 -18.43 -2.45
N VAL A 163 6.04 -17.42 -2.80
CA VAL A 163 5.75 -17.03 -4.19
C VAL A 163 7.03 -16.68 -4.93
N ILE A 164 7.87 -15.82 -4.34
CA ILE A 164 9.14 -15.39 -4.95
C ILE A 164 10.09 -16.58 -5.12
N SER A 165 10.11 -17.53 -4.17
CA SER A 165 10.95 -18.75 -4.27
C SER A 165 10.62 -19.64 -5.47
N ASN A 166 9.41 -19.55 -5.98
CA ASN A 166 9.00 -20.30 -7.17
C ASN A 166 9.24 -19.54 -8.49
N LYS A 167 9.62 -18.25 -8.43
CA LYS A 167 9.85 -17.39 -9.61
C LYS A 167 11.34 -17.14 -9.84
N GLU A 168 11.79 -17.29 -11.09
CA GLU A 168 13.16 -16.92 -11.49
C GLU A 168 13.31 -15.41 -11.73
N ASP A 169 12.32 -14.79 -12.39
CA ASP A 169 12.38 -13.40 -12.87
C ASP A 169 11.73 -12.36 -11.95
N PHE A 170 11.69 -12.61 -10.64
CA PHE A 170 11.05 -11.67 -9.71
C PHE A 170 11.89 -10.39 -9.50
N SER A 171 11.26 -9.22 -9.53
CA SER A 171 11.91 -7.94 -9.19
C SER A 171 12.24 -7.87 -7.71
N HIS A 172 13.49 -8.14 -7.35
CA HIS A 172 13.92 -8.07 -5.95
C HIS A 172 13.86 -6.63 -5.41
N SER A 173 14.00 -5.64 -6.29
CA SER A 173 13.84 -4.22 -5.97
C SER A 173 12.45 -3.92 -5.39
N ASP A 174 11.40 -4.51 -5.95
CA ASP A 174 10.02 -4.27 -5.50
C ASP A 174 9.81 -4.76 -4.06
N GLU A 175 10.43 -5.90 -3.68
CA GLU A 175 10.37 -6.35 -2.29
C GLU A 175 11.15 -5.45 -1.33
N LEU A 176 12.29 -4.92 -1.77
CA LEU A 176 13.03 -3.93 -0.98
C LEU A 176 12.20 -2.65 -0.82
N LEU A 177 11.43 -2.24 -1.82
CA LEU A 177 10.51 -1.11 -1.70
C LEU A 177 9.37 -1.40 -0.71
N VAL A 178 8.74 -2.57 -0.77
CA VAL A 178 7.67 -2.96 0.18
C VAL A 178 8.17 -2.93 1.62
N SER A 179 9.35 -3.49 1.89
CA SER A 179 9.92 -3.46 3.24
C SER A 179 10.41 -2.06 3.65
N ALA A 180 10.95 -1.26 2.74
CA ALA A 180 11.33 0.13 3.01
C ALA A 180 10.11 0.97 3.39
N LEU A 181 9.01 0.80 2.67
CA LEU A 181 7.76 1.51 2.93
C LEU A 181 7.20 1.15 4.30
N VAL A 182 7.24 -0.12 4.70
CA VAL A 182 6.89 -0.54 6.08
C VAL A 182 7.80 0.12 7.12
N LEU A 183 9.10 0.17 6.87
CA LEU A 183 10.07 0.75 7.80
C LEU A 183 9.94 2.28 7.93
N SER A 184 9.36 2.97 6.95
CA SER A 184 9.13 4.43 6.99
C SER A 184 8.26 4.85 8.18
N PHE A 185 7.31 4.01 8.61
CA PHE A 185 6.42 4.28 9.74
C PHE A 185 6.55 3.26 10.88
N ALA A 186 7.17 2.10 10.64
CA ALA A 186 7.45 1.08 11.64
C ALA A 186 8.94 0.69 11.65
N PRO A 187 9.85 1.61 12.02
CA PRO A 187 11.31 1.43 11.89
C PRO A 187 11.87 0.25 12.71
N LYS A 188 11.12 -0.21 13.72
CA LYS A 188 11.49 -1.34 14.59
C LYS A 188 10.83 -2.66 14.19
N SER A 189 10.18 -2.76 13.02
CA SER A 189 9.53 -4.01 12.58
C SER A 189 10.56 -5.09 12.28
N GLU A 190 10.66 -6.09 13.16
CA GLU A 190 11.57 -7.22 12.97
C GLU A 190 11.21 -8.03 11.72
N ASN A 191 9.92 -8.14 11.40
CA ASN A 191 9.47 -8.85 10.21
C ASN A 191 9.95 -8.17 8.91
N ALA A 192 9.88 -6.85 8.84
CA ALA A 192 10.36 -6.08 7.70
C ALA A 192 11.89 -6.22 7.53
N TRP A 193 12.65 -6.06 8.62
CA TRP A 193 14.11 -6.25 8.60
C TRP A 193 14.52 -7.69 8.24
N SER A 194 13.82 -8.68 8.78
CA SER A 194 14.05 -10.09 8.48
C SER A 194 13.77 -10.42 7.01
N HIS A 195 12.67 -9.90 6.44
CA HIS A 195 12.37 -10.03 5.02
C HIS A 195 13.46 -9.37 4.16
N ARG A 196 13.88 -8.16 4.53
CA ARG A 196 14.92 -7.42 3.82
C ARG A 196 16.25 -8.17 3.76
N ARG A 197 16.72 -8.70 4.90
CA ARG A 197 17.91 -9.57 4.97
C ARG A 197 17.78 -10.80 4.07
N TRP A 198 16.59 -11.42 4.04
CA TRP A 198 16.31 -12.57 3.17
C TRP A 198 16.39 -12.19 1.68
N VAL A 199 15.83 -11.04 1.28
CA VAL A 199 15.89 -10.55 -0.11
C VAL A 199 17.34 -10.25 -0.51
N ILE A 200 18.10 -9.53 0.31
CA ILE A 200 19.52 -9.20 0.03
C ILE A 200 20.35 -10.46 -0.13
N LYS A 201 20.18 -11.45 0.76
CA LYS A 201 20.88 -12.75 0.66
C LYS A 201 20.58 -13.44 -0.67
N ARG A 202 19.36 -13.31 -1.17
CA ARG A 202 18.96 -13.87 -2.46
C ARG A 202 19.59 -13.12 -3.64
N ILE A 203 19.62 -11.79 -3.60
CA ILE A 203 20.27 -10.98 -4.64
C ILE A 203 21.77 -11.27 -4.70
N ALA A 204 22.44 -11.34 -3.54
CA ALA A 204 23.87 -11.63 -3.44
C ALA A 204 24.25 -12.98 -4.09
N SER A 205 23.32 -13.93 -4.16
CA SER A 205 23.55 -15.22 -4.80
C SER A 205 23.37 -15.22 -6.34
N ARG A 206 22.86 -14.12 -6.92
CA ARG A 206 22.37 -14.10 -8.32
C ARG A 206 22.82 -12.88 -9.15
N CYS A 207 23.36 -11.82 -8.55
CA CYS A 207 23.51 -10.54 -9.24
C CYS A 207 24.79 -9.78 -8.86
N ASP A 208 25.43 -9.15 -9.86
CA ASP A 208 26.62 -8.31 -9.71
C ASP A 208 26.30 -6.91 -9.14
N THR A 209 25.02 -6.52 -9.06
CA THR A 209 24.56 -5.21 -8.56
C THR A 209 24.56 -5.11 -7.03
N LEU A 210 25.21 -6.05 -6.32
CA LEU A 210 25.21 -6.14 -4.87
C LEU A 210 25.75 -4.86 -4.20
N GLU A 211 26.83 -4.28 -4.72
CA GLU A 211 27.44 -3.07 -4.14
C GLU A 211 26.48 -1.87 -4.14
N VAL A 212 25.76 -1.64 -5.24
CA VAL A 212 24.77 -0.56 -5.35
C VAL A 212 23.62 -0.78 -4.38
N ILE A 213 23.21 -2.03 -4.17
CA ILE A 213 22.19 -2.36 -3.18
C ILE A 213 22.72 -2.08 -1.79
N LEU A 214 23.93 -2.51 -1.44
CA LEU A 214 24.52 -2.28 -0.12
C LEU A 214 24.65 -0.78 0.21
N ASP A 215 25.02 0.06 -0.77
CA ASP A 215 25.02 1.52 -0.61
C ASP A 215 23.62 2.08 -0.30
N LYS A 216 22.60 1.64 -1.05
CA LYS A 216 21.20 2.01 -0.79
C LYS A 216 20.72 1.53 0.58
N GLU A 217 21.14 0.34 0.99
CA GLU A 217 20.83 -0.23 2.31
C GLU A 217 21.48 0.58 3.44
N SER A 218 22.75 0.99 3.29
CA SER A 218 23.44 1.84 4.26
C SER A 218 22.69 3.16 4.46
N LYS A 219 22.33 3.84 3.36
CA LYS A 219 21.57 5.09 3.38
C LYS A 219 20.20 4.94 4.04
N LEU A 220 19.52 3.81 3.82
CA LEU A 220 18.25 3.55 4.48
C LEU A 220 18.42 3.41 6.00
N VAL A 221 19.45 2.68 6.45
CA VAL A 221 19.73 2.50 7.87
C VAL A 221 20.08 3.84 8.53
N GLU A 222 20.92 4.65 7.87
CA GLU A 222 21.24 6.02 8.31
C GLU A 222 19.97 6.87 8.44
N LYS A 223 19.13 6.92 7.40
CA LYS A 223 17.85 7.64 7.42
C LYS A 223 16.95 7.21 8.57
N ILE A 224 16.87 5.91 8.88
CA ILE A 224 16.03 5.38 9.96
C ILE A 224 16.62 5.68 11.35
N ALA A 225 17.95 5.67 11.49
CA ALA A 225 18.63 5.88 12.77
C ALA A 225 18.63 7.35 13.22
N GLU A 226 18.48 8.29 12.29
CA GLU A 226 18.42 9.72 12.55
C GLU A 226 17.02 10.23 12.98
N VAL A 227 16.01 9.34 13.04
CA VAL A 227 14.63 9.61 13.52
C VAL A 227 14.48 9.33 15.01
#